data_AF-A0A0C2CDU1-F1
#
_entry.id   AF-A0A0C2CDU1-F1
#
_cell.length_a   1.000
_cell.length_b   1.000
_cell.length_c   1.000
_cell.angle_alpha   90.00
_cell.angle_beta   90.00
_cell.angle_gamma   90.00
#
_symmetry.space_group_name_H-M   'P 1'
#
loop_
_entity.id
_entity.type
_entity.pdbx_description
1 polymer ?
#
loop_
_entity_poly.entity_id
_entity_poly.type
_entity_poly.pdbx_seq_one_letter_code
_entity_poly.pdbx_strand_id
1 'polypeptide(L)'
;MICCSFTDRISNTSNSWGAEFPEIICPENYGKKHGYRLGSHDSGATETLNPKLPVANDESASIRRIGKAPCVRRGIKRWAVTQSYSIREQLDNGVRYLDLRVSYPPKKVRESNSDFRLIHALYGPKLQDVLEEIVDFLKTNTKE
;
A
#
# COMPACT_ATOMS: atom_id res chain seq x y z
N MET A 1 10.41 11.07 9.36
CA MET A 1 9.75 9.81 8.99
C MET A 1 10.21 9.49 7.57
N ILE A 2 11.13 8.53 7.42
CA ILE A 2 11.63 8.12 6.11
C ILE A 2 10.56 7.18 5.53
N CYS A 3 9.87 7.62 4.47
CA CYS A 3 8.97 6.77 3.70
C CYS A 3 9.81 5.86 2.81
N CYS A 4 9.79 4.55 3.07
CA CYS A 4 10.29 3.58 2.12
C CYS A 4 9.10 3.01 1.35
N SER A 5 8.98 3.35 0.08
CA SER A 5 8.17 2.57 -0.86
C SER A 5 8.97 1.30 -1.16
N PHE A 6 8.50 0.14 -0.70
CA PHE A 6 9.17 -1.13 -0.97
C PHE A 6 8.80 -1.58 -2.38
N THR A 7 9.55 -1.15 -3.39
CA THR A 7 9.21 -1.43 -4.79
C THR A 7 9.96 -2.59 -5.43
N ASP A 8 11.10 -3.05 -4.91
CA ASP A 8 11.91 -4.07 -5.62
C ASP A 8 12.50 -5.20 -4.75
N ARG A 9 12.56 -6.38 -5.36
CA ARG A 9 13.17 -7.62 -4.86
C ARG A 9 14.69 -7.51 -5.01
N ILE A 10 15.44 -7.48 -3.90
CA ILE A 10 16.91 -7.34 -3.91
C ILE A 10 17.56 -8.56 -4.60
N SER A 11 18.14 -8.34 -5.78
CA SER A 11 19.11 -9.24 -6.41
C SER A 11 20.53 -8.68 -6.25
N ASN A 12 21.45 -9.58 -5.94
CA ASN A 12 22.81 -9.32 -5.49
C ASN A 12 23.71 -9.03 -6.71
N THR A 13 24.46 -7.91 -6.76
CA THR A 13 25.81 -7.80 -7.37
C THR A 13 26.40 -6.38 -7.26
N SER A 14 27.71 -6.31 -7.42
CA SER A 14 28.66 -5.37 -6.81
C SER A 14 29.29 -4.34 -7.75
N ASN A 15 29.76 -3.23 -7.14
CA ASN A 15 30.98 -2.43 -7.42
C ASN A 15 30.95 -1.24 -8.42
N SER A 16 31.34 -0.09 -7.85
CA SER A 16 32.16 1.03 -8.38
C SER A 16 31.50 2.42 -8.58
N TRP A 17 31.74 3.25 -7.56
CA TRP A 17 31.81 4.70 -7.39
C TRP A 17 31.54 5.69 -8.55
N GLY A 18 30.60 6.61 -8.32
CA GLY A 18 30.47 7.89 -9.01
C GLY A 18 29.20 8.64 -8.62
N ALA A 19 29.26 9.47 -7.57
CA ALA A 19 28.32 10.55 -7.21
C ALA A 19 26.84 10.43 -7.67
N GLU A 20 26.05 9.57 -7.03
CA GLU A 20 24.58 9.61 -7.07
C GLU A 20 24.04 9.17 -5.69
N PHE A 21 22.96 9.81 -5.25
CA PHE A 21 22.34 9.58 -3.94
C PHE A 21 22.15 8.07 -3.69
N PRO A 22 22.70 7.50 -2.59
CA PRO A 22 22.65 6.06 -2.43
C PRO A 22 21.21 5.59 -2.23
N GLU A 23 20.84 4.69 -3.13
CA GLU A 23 19.68 3.82 -3.09
C GLU A 23 19.30 3.39 -1.68
N ILE A 24 18.00 3.48 -1.40
CA ILE A 24 17.25 2.59 -0.50
C ILE A 24 18.03 2.16 0.75
N ILE A 25 18.10 3.05 1.73
CA ILE A 25 18.40 2.66 3.11
C ILE A 25 17.15 1.94 3.66
N CYS A 26 17.01 0.65 3.35
CA CYS A 26 16.27 -0.29 4.19
C CYS A 26 17.25 -1.30 4.80
N PRO A 27 18.06 -0.94 5.82
CA PRO A 27 18.94 -1.90 6.44
C PRO A 27 18.16 -2.50 7.58
N GLU A 28 17.76 -3.76 7.41
CA GLU A 28 17.23 -4.65 8.45
C GLU A 28 18.05 -4.57 9.76
N ASN A 29 19.34 -4.21 9.67
CA ASN A 29 20.27 -4.07 10.78
C ASN A 29 20.37 -2.66 11.39
N TYR A 30 20.05 -1.59 10.66
CA TYR A 30 20.16 -0.22 11.19
C TYR A 30 18.95 0.15 12.05
N GLY A 31 17.77 -0.36 11.68
CA GLY A 31 16.54 -0.19 12.48
C GLY A 31 16.62 -0.89 13.85
N LYS A 32 17.12 -2.13 13.88
CA LYS A 32 17.30 -2.90 15.12
C LYS A 32 18.32 -2.28 16.08
N LYS A 33 19.39 -1.66 15.56
CA LYS A 33 20.46 -1.03 16.38
C LYS A 33 20.02 0.27 17.08
N HIS A 34 19.05 0.99 16.50
CA HIS A 34 18.64 2.32 16.96
C HIS A 34 17.15 2.43 17.33
N GLY A 35 16.42 1.31 17.37
CA GLY A 35 15.00 1.27 17.75
C GLY A 35 14.03 1.82 16.70
N TYR A 36 14.47 1.99 15.44
CA TYR A 36 13.57 2.40 14.37
C TYR A 36 12.78 1.18 13.87
N ARG A 37 11.45 1.30 13.86
CA ARG A 37 10.55 0.32 13.23
C ARG A 37 10.17 0.82 11.84
N LEU A 38 10.09 -0.10 10.89
CA LEU A 38 9.75 0.20 9.51
C LEU A 38 8.24 0.45 9.37
N GLY A 39 7.89 1.47 8.60
CA GLY A 39 6.50 1.78 8.25
C GLY A 39 6.37 1.96 6.74
N SER A 40 5.20 1.63 6.20
CA SER A 40 4.86 1.86 4.80
C SER A 40 3.73 2.89 4.68
N HIS A 41 3.89 3.82 3.75
CA HIS A 41 2.88 4.83 3.44
C HIS A 41 1.88 4.29 2.41
N ASP A 42 0.60 4.59 2.59
CA ASP A 42 -0.48 4.01 1.78
C ASP A 42 -0.32 2.49 1.61
N SER A 43 -0.14 1.77 2.71
CA SER A 43 0.27 0.35 2.70
C SER A 43 -0.63 -0.56 1.86
N GLY A 44 -1.91 -0.22 1.76
CA GLY A 44 -2.91 -0.96 0.97
C GLY A 44 -2.99 -0.58 -0.51
N ALA A 45 -2.25 0.45 -0.96
CA ALA A 45 -2.28 0.94 -2.32
C ALA A 45 -1.37 0.11 -3.24
N THR A 46 -1.79 -1.13 -3.49
CA THR A 46 -1.08 -2.11 -4.31
C THR A 46 -1.78 -2.32 -5.66
N GLU A 47 -1.29 -3.23 -6.48
CA GLU A 47 -1.94 -3.65 -7.73
C GLU A 47 -3.39 -4.16 -7.57
N THR A 48 -3.83 -4.41 -6.33
CA THR A 48 -5.22 -4.77 -5.99
C THR A 48 -6.22 -3.62 -6.17
N LEU A 49 -5.76 -2.37 -6.34
CA LEU A 49 -6.62 -1.24 -6.68
C LEU A 49 -7.40 -1.50 -7.97
N ASN A 50 -8.72 -1.30 -7.93
CA ASN A 50 -9.61 -1.72 -8.99
C ASN A 50 -10.02 -0.56 -9.92
N PRO A 51 -9.48 -0.47 -11.14
CA PRO A 51 -9.82 0.57 -12.10
C PRO A 51 -11.19 0.36 -12.77
N LYS A 52 -11.84 -0.79 -12.58
CA LYS A 52 -13.19 -1.06 -13.10
C LYS A 52 -14.27 -0.37 -12.25
N LEU A 53 -13.98 -0.16 -10.97
CA LEU A 53 -14.82 0.62 -10.06
C LEU A 53 -14.71 2.13 -10.38
N PRO A 54 -15.69 2.95 -9.96
CA PRO A 54 -15.55 4.39 -10.05
C PRO A 54 -14.38 4.87 -9.19
N VAL A 55 -13.84 6.04 -9.52
CA VAL A 55 -12.86 6.76 -8.69
C VAL A 55 -13.41 6.87 -7.26
N ALA A 56 -12.54 6.61 -6.29
CA ALA A 56 -12.87 6.63 -4.88
C ALA A 56 -13.22 8.05 -4.42
N ASN A 57 -13.80 8.12 -3.23
CA ASN A 57 -14.39 9.34 -2.67
C ASN A 57 -13.40 10.20 -1.88
N ASP A 58 -12.15 9.77 -1.76
CA ASP A 58 -11.01 10.59 -1.35
C ASP A 58 -10.62 11.63 -2.41
N GLU A 59 -10.98 11.39 -3.67
CA GLU A 59 -10.68 12.28 -4.77
C GLU A 59 -11.72 13.39 -5.00
N SER A 60 -11.24 14.51 -5.53
CA SER A 60 -12.08 15.66 -5.85
C SER A 60 -13.20 15.31 -6.84
N ALA A 61 -14.31 16.07 -6.79
CA ALA A 61 -15.42 15.88 -7.72
C ALA A 61 -15.00 15.99 -9.20
N SER A 62 -13.99 16.81 -9.49
CA SER A 62 -13.39 16.97 -10.82
C SER A 62 -12.69 15.70 -11.28
N ILE A 63 -11.81 15.12 -10.45
CA ILE A 63 -11.10 13.87 -10.76
C ILE A 63 -12.09 12.72 -10.92
N ARG A 64 -13.12 12.65 -10.05
CA ARG A 64 -14.20 11.66 -10.17
C ARG A 64 -15.03 11.82 -11.44
N ARG A 65 -15.15 13.04 -12.00
CA ARG A 65 -15.85 13.29 -13.27
C ARG A 65 -15.01 12.87 -14.47
N ILE A 66 -13.73 13.21 -14.48
CA ILE A 66 -12.79 12.87 -15.56
C ILE A 66 -12.51 11.36 -15.59
N GLY A 67 -12.43 10.73 -14.41
CA GLY A 67 -12.24 9.29 -14.23
C GLY A 67 -13.43 8.42 -14.63
N LYS A 68 -14.45 8.93 -15.33
CA LYS A 68 -15.47 8.08 -15.97
C LYS A 68 -14.87 7.26 -17.12
N ALA A 69 -13.89 7.83 -17.83
CA ALA A 69 -13.21 7.15 -18.93
C ALA A 69 -12.30 6.02 -18.42
N PRO A 70 -12.38 4.78 -18.97
CA PRO A 70 -11.54 3.66 -18.54
C PRO A 70 -10.03 3.89 -18.73
N CYS A 71 -9.62 4.61 -19.79
CA CYS A 71 -8.22 4.95 -20.03
C CYS A 71 -7.64 5.85 -18.93
N VAL A 72 -8.42 6.85 -18.47
CA VAL A 72 -8.05 7.72 -17.36
C VAL A 72 -7.89 6.91 -16.08
N ARG A 73 -8.81 5.99 -15.77
CA ARG A 73 -8.73 5.13 -14.58
C ARG A 73 -7.50 4.23 -14.58
N ARG A 74 -7.03 3.78 -15.75
CA ARG A 74 -5.76 3.06 -15.87
C ARG A 74 -4.56 3.96 -15.55
N GLY A 75 -4.59 5.22 -15.98
CA GLY A 75 -3.59 6.22 -15.60
C GLY A 75 -3.60 6.50 -14.10
N ILE A 76 -4.79 6.71 -13.53
CA ILE A 76 -4.98 6.90 -12.08
C ILE A 76 -4.43 5.70 -11.32
N LYS A 77 -4.71 4.46 -11.75
CA LYS A 77 -4.15 3.27 -11.10
C LYS A 77 -2.62 3.32 -11.02
N ARG A 78 -1.95 3.63 -12.14
CA ARG A 78 -0.47 3.68 -12.18
C ARG A 78 0.11 4.75 -11.25
N TRP A 79 -0.60 5.85 -11.04
CA TRP A 79 -0.21 6.89 -10.08
C TRP A 79 -0.54 6.50 -8.63
N ALA A 80 -1.66 5.80 -8.45
CA ALA A 80 -2.20 5.45 -7.16
C ALA A 80 -1.50 4.28 -6.46
N VAL A 81 -0.84 3.40 -7.20
CA VAL A 81 -0.09 2.28 -6.62
C VAL A 81 1.21 2.80 -6.01
N THR A 82 1.39 2.59 -4.70
CA THR A 82 2.59 3.02 -3.95
C THR A 82 3.40 1.85 -3.42
N GLN A 83 2.82 0.65 -3.34
CA GLN A 83 3.45 -0.55 -2.79
C GLN A 83 3.41 -1.72 -3.79
N SER A 84 4.55 -2.40 -3.95
CA SER A 84 4.64 -3.64 -4.75
C SER A 84 4.25 -4.89 -3.96
N TYR A 85 4.31 -4.82 -2.63
CA TYR A 85 4.04 -5.94 -1.72
C TYR A 85 2.64 -5.86 -1.10
N SER A 86 2.00 -7.00 -0.94
CA SER A 86 0.78 -7.15 -0.13
C SER A 86 1.04 -6.81 1.34
N ILE A 87 -0.03 -6.59 2.11
CA ILE A 87 0.08 -6.31 3.55
C ILE A 87 0.80 -7.44 4.27
N ARG A 88 0.45 -8.70 3.96
CA ARG A 88 1.14 -9.86 4.51
C ARG A 88 2.65 -9.84 4.21
N GLU A 89 3.02 -9.61 2.95
CA GLU A 89 4.44 -9.53 2.56
C GLU A 89 5.18 -8.37 3.23
N GLN A 90 4.53 -7.21 3.40
CA GLN A 90 5.12 -6.08 4.14
C GLN A 90 5.42 -6.47 5.59
N LEU A 91 4.49 -7.16 6.26
CA LEU A 91 4.70 -7.67 7.62
C LEU A 91 5.82 -8.71 7.67
N ASP A 92 5.87 -9.64 6.71
CA ASP A 92 6.93 -10.65 6.62
C ASP A 92 8.32 -10.01 6.35
N ASN A 93 8.37 -8.86 5.67
CA ASN A 93 9.58 -8.06 5.44
C ASN A 93 9.90 -7.05 6.57
N GLY A 94 9.21 -7.13 7.71
CA GLY A 94 9.55 -6.36 8.91
C GLY A 94 8.86 -5.01 9.05
N VAL A 95 7.89 -4.67 8.18
CA VAL A 95 7.03 -3.49 8.39
C VAL A 95 6.13 -3.73 9.60
N ARG A 96 6.00 -2.72 10.47
CA ARG A 96 5.15 -2.77 11.68
C ARG A 96 4.22 -1.59 11.83
N TYR A 97 4.38 -0.55 11.01
CA TYR A 97 3.44 0.56 10.93
C TYR A 97 2.82 0.60 9.53
N LEU A 98 1.52 0.35 9.47
CA LEU A 98 0.76 0.35 8.23
C LEU A 98 -0.12 1.61 8.17
N ASP A 99 0.05 2.41 7.12
CA ASP A 99 -0.85 3.51 6.79
C ASP A 99 -2.01 2.98 5.93
N LEU A 100 -3.13 2.64 6.59
CA LEU A 100 -4.33 2.13 5.95
C LEU A 100 -5.35 3.24 5.74
N ARG A 101 -5.54 3.66 4.48
CA ARG A 101 -6.60 4.60 4.11
C ARG A 101 -7.88 3.87 3.80
N VAL A 102 -8.94 4.21 4.54
CA VAL A 102 -10.21 3.48 4.51
C VAL A 102 -11.33 4.39 4.03
N SER A 103 -12.24 3.82 3.25
CA SER A 103 -13.49 4.48 2.90
C SER A 103 -14.69 3.57 3.07
N TYR A 104 -15.84 4.20 3.30
CA TYR A 104 -17.15 3.60 3.14
C TYR A 104 -17.70 3.88 1.73
N PRO A 105 -17.68 2.92 0.80
CA PRO A 105 -18.10 3.13 -0.58
C PRO A 105 -19.61 3.42 -0.69
N PRO A 106 -20.04 4.09 -1.77
CA PRO A 106 -21.47 4.31 -2.03
C PRO A 106 -22.20 3.00 -2.34
N LYS A 107 -23.53 3.00 -2.18
CA LYS A 107 -24.43 1.84 -2.39
C LYS A 107 -24.21 1.07 -3.71
N LYS A 108 -23.79 1.76 -4.76
CA LYS A 108 -23.53 1.17 -6.09
C LYS A 108 -22.24 0.35 -6.19
N VAL A 109 -21.33 0.51 -5.24
CA VAL A 109 -20.03 -0.20 -5.16
C VAL A 109 -20.06 -1.22 -4.04
N ARG A 110 -20.69 -0.87 -2.91
CA ARG A 110 -20.68 -1.71 -1.71
C ARG A 110 -21.60 -2.92 -1.85
N GLU A 111 -21.14 -4.06 -1.39
CA GLU A 111 -21.93 -5.31 -1.36
C GLU A 111 -22.82 -5.39 -0.12
N SER A 112 -22.41 -4.77 0.99
CA SER A 112 -23.12 -4.79 2.27
C SER A 112 -22.99 -3.44 3.02
N ASN A 113 -23.67 -3.32 4.15
CA ASN A 113 -23.55 -2.13 5.01
C ASN A 113 -22.24 -2.08 5.82
N SER A 114 -21.46 -3.16 5.84
CA SER A 114 -20.15 -3.27 6.51
C SER A 114 -18.97 -3.38 5.52
N ASP A 115 -19.20 -3.14 4.23
CA ASP A 115 -18.18 -3.22 3.19
C ASP A 115 -17.29 -1.96 3.18
N PHE A 116 -16.38 -1.87 4.15
CA PHE A 116 -15.29 -0.89 4.16
C PHE A 116 -14.16 -1.37 3.28
N ARG A 117 -13.56 -0.46 2.52
CA ARG A 117 -12.49 -0.78 1.57
C ARG A 117 -11.29 0.11 1.77
N LEU A 118 -10.12 -0.45 1.52
CA LEU A 118 -8.92 0.36 1.37
C LEU A 118 -9.02 1.21 0.11
N ILE A 119 -8.48 2.42 0.16
CA ILE A 119 -8.55 3.38 -0.94
C ILE A 119 -7.23 4.12 -1.12
N HIS A 120 -6.92 4.40 -2.37
CA HIS A 120 -5.99 5.44 -2.76
C HIS A 120 -6.37 5.82 -4.19
N ALA A 121 -7.17 6.87 -4.35
CA ALA A 121 -7.82 7.30 -5.60
C ALA A 121 -8.80 6.30 -6.27
N LEU A 122 -8.60 5.00 -6.05
CA LEU A 122 -9.41 3.88 -6.48
C LEU A 122 -9.75 3.01 -5.27
N TYR A 123 -10.81 2.21 -5.39
CA TYR A 123 -11.17 1.23 -4.38
C TYR A 123 -10.28 -0.02 -4.49
N GLY A 124 -9.72 -0.45 -3.37
CA GLY A 124 -8.92 -1.66 -3.22
C GLY A 124 -9.66 -2.79 -2.48
N PRO A 125 -8.93 -3.65 -1.76
CA PRO A 125 -9.48 -4.80 -1.05
C PRO A 125 -10.38 -4.36 0.12
N LYS A 126 -11.18 -5.31 0.62
CA LYS A 126 -12.00 -5.07 1.81
C LYS A 126 -11.09 -4.92 3.02
N LEU A 127 -11.43 -3.98 3.89
CA LEU A 127 -10.70 -3.76 5.13
C LEU A 127 -10.73 -5.02 6.01
N GLN A 128 -11.86 -5.72 6.03
CA GLN A 128 -12.02 -6.95 6.81
C GLN A 128 -10.97 -8.00 6.43
N ASP A 129 -10.86 -8.32 5.13
CA ASP A 129 -9.89 -9.30 4.63
C ASP A 129 -8.45 -8.94 5.04
N VAL A 130 -8.10 -7.65 4.93
CA VAL A 130 -6.77 -7.16 5.33
C VAL A 130 -6.52 -7.26 6.83
N LEU A 131 -7.52 -6.97 7.66
CA LEU A 131 -7.41 -7.10 9.11
C LEU A 131 -7.30 -8.58 9.53
N GLU A 132 -7.99 -9.48 8.85
CA GLU A 132 -7.88 -10.92 9.06
C GLU A 132 -6.45 -11.42 8.76
N GLU A 133 -5.84 -10.95 7.65
CA GLU A 133 -4.42 -11.24 7.34
C GLU A 133 -3.46 -10.75 8.44
N ILE A 134 -3.69 -9.54 8.96
CA ILE A 134 -2.87 -8.97 10.05
C ILE A 134 -3.04 -9.81 11.33
N VAL A 135 -4.26 -10.21 11.66
CA VAL A 135 -4.55 -11.05 12.83
C VAL A 135 -3.85 -12.41 12.70
N ASP A 136 -3.89 -13.03 11.52
CA ASP A 136 -3.21 -14.31 11.27
C ASP A 136 -1.69 -14.19 11.32
N PHE A 137 -1.13 -13.05 10.91
CA PHE A 137 0.27 -12.71 11.15
C PHE A 137 0.60 -12.65 12.64
N LEU A 138 -0.21 -11.97 13.45
CA LEU A 138 0.04 -11.83 14.88
C LEU A 138 -0.11 -13.14 15.66
N LYS A 139 -1.01 -14.04 15.22
CA LYS A 139 -1.14 -15.39 15.81
C LYS A 139 0.15 -16.21 15.68
N THR A 140 0.87 -16.04 14.58
CA THR A 140 2.13 -16.75 14.30
C THR A 140 3.36 -16.01 14.86
N ASN A 141 3.26 -14.69 15.04
CA ASN A 141 4.35 -13.82 15.52
C ASN A 141 3.96 -13.14 16.84
N THR A 142 3.79 -13.93 17.91
CA THR A 142 3.22 -13.48 19.19
C THR A 142 4.01 -12.42 19.97
N LYS A 143 5.21 -12.05 19.50
CA LYS A 143 6.06 -11.02 20.11
C LYS A 143 5.95 -9.65 19.45
N GLU A 144 5.18 -9.57 18.37
CA GLU A 144 4.94 -8.34 17.59
C GLU A 144 3.69 -7.58 18.04
#